data_AF-A0A2E9CX24-F1
#
_entry.id   AF-A0A2E9CX24-F1
#
_cell.length_a   1.000
_cell.length_b   1.000
_cell.length_c   1.000
_cell.angle_alpha   90.00
_cell.angle_beta   90.00
_cell.angle_gamma   90.00
#
_symmetry.space_group_name_H-M   'P 1'
#
loop_
_entity.id
_entity.type
_entity.pdbx_description
1 polymer ?
#
loop_
_entity_poly.entity_id
_entity_poly.type
_entity_poly.pdbx_seq_one_letter_code
_entity_poly.pdbx_strand_id
1 'polypeptide(L)'
;TTILDTDKAFIDPTSGNQKVIVNITARVQSFEKRRPKTVASFTTQAFGMGPNEKSAALKALKNAAGITAKTLVDKLNAKGLN
;
A
#
# COMPACT_ATOMS: atom_id res chain seq x y z
N THR A 1 -17.19 -1.08 -9.27
CA THR A 1 -16.52 0.01 -10.01
C THR A 1 -15.50 0.64 -9.10
N THR A 2 -14.22 0.31 -9.25
CA THR A 2 -13.13 0.93 -8.48
C THR A 2 -12.71 2.18 -9.23
N ILE A 3 -13.00 3.36 -8.67
CA ILE A 3 -12.60 4.65 -9.24
C ILE A 3 -11.15 4.87 -8.83
N LEU A 4 -10.22 4.70 -9.77
CA LEU A 4 -8.83 5.11 -9.62
C LEU A 4 -8.74 6.59 -9.96
N ASP A 5 -8.96 7.44 -8.95
CA ASP A 5 -8.79 8.88 -9.06
C ASP A 5 -7.28 9.18 -9.21
N THR A 6 -6.82 9.26 -10.46
CA THR A 6 -5.44 9.57 -10.80
C THR A 6 -5.38 11.05 -11.13
N ASP A 7 -5.36 11.88 -10.10
CA ASP A 7 -4.91 13.26 -10.20
C ASP A 7 -3.57 13.27 -10.97
N LYS A 8 -3.52 14.04 -12.06
CA LYS A 8 -2.43 14.18 -13.06
C LYS A 8 -1.13 13.48 -12.67
N ALA A 9 -0.78 12.41 -13.40
CA ALA A 9 0.52 11.75 -13.28
C ALA A 9 1.64 12.81 -13.23
N PHE A 10 2.34 12.89 -12.09
CA PHE A 10 3.45 13.83 -11.93
C PHE A 10 4.60 13.33 -12.81
N ILE A 11 4.85 14.02 -13.93
CA ILE A 11 5.94 13.70 -14.86
C ILE A 11 7.17 14.49 -14.41
N ASP A 12 8.23 13.78 -14.06
CA ASP A 12 9.53 14.39 -13.79
C ASP A 12 10.09 15.00 -15.09
N PRO A 13 10.32 16.32 -15.16
CA PRO A 13 10.74 16.99 -16.40
C PRO A 13 12.19 16.68 -16.80
N THR A 14 12.99 16.07 -15.93
CA THR A 14 14.41 15.76 -16.18
C THR A 14 14.58 14.34 -16.73
N SER A 15 13.74 13.41 -16.29
CA SER A 15 13.85 11.98 -16.62
C SER A 15 12.67 11.44 -17.43
N GLY A 16 11.60 12.22 -17.61
CA GLY A 16 10.38 11.80 -18.29
C GLY A 16 9.58 10.73 -17.54
N ASN A 17 9.99 10.38 -16.31
CA ASN A 17 9.35 9.35 -15.52
C ASN A 17 8.06 9.86 -14.86
N GLN A 18 7.04 9.02 -14.87
CA GLN A 18 5.80 9.26 -14.16
C GLN A 18 5.93 8.79 -12.72
N LYS A 19 5.53 9.63 -11.78
CA LYS A 19 5.39 9.30 -10.36
C LYS A 19 3.92 8.96 -10.08
N VAL A 20 3.71 7.75 -9.60
CA VAL A 20 2.41 7.25 -9.16
C VAL A 20 2.46 7.08 -7.65
N ILE A 21 1.45 7.60 -6.96
CA ILE A 21 1.26 7.46 -5.51
C ILE A 21 0.13 6.46 -5.30
N VAL A 22 0.35 5.48 -4.43
CA VAL A 22 -0.64 4.48 -4.05
C VAL A 22 -0.94 4.59 -2.56
N ASN A 23 -2.22 4.63 -2.23
CA ASN A 23 -2.72 4.59 -0.86
C ASN A 23 -3.13 3.15 -0.53
N ILE A 24 -2.59 2.59 0.55
CA ILE A 24 -2.87 1.21 0.98
C ILE A 24 -3.53 1.26 2.35
N THR A 25 -4.67 0.58 2.47
CA THR A 25 -5.35 0.36 3.76
C THR A 25 -5.41 -1.13 4.03
N ALA A 26 -4.78 -1.58 5.11
CA ALA A 26 -4.75 -2.97 5.53
C ALA A 26 -5.48 -3.16 6.86
N ARG A 27 -6.28 -4.24 6.96
CA ARG A 27 -7.03 -4.61 8.16
C ARG A 27 -6.76 -6.07 8.49
N VAL A 28 -6.41 -6.34 9.73
CA VAL A 28 -6.25 -7.68 10.29
C VAL A 28 -7.48 -8.02 11.09
N GLN A 29 -8.11 -9.15 10.76
CA GLN A 29 -9.30 -9.65 11.45
C GLN A 29 -8.98 -10.99 12.11
N SER A 30 -9.32 -11.12 13.40
CA SER A 30 -9.31 -12.40 14.11
C SER A 30 -10.66 -13.08 13.96
N PHE A 31 -10.62 -14.38 13.68
CA PHE A 31 -11.79 -15.27 13.55
C PHE A 31 -11.92 -16.25 14.73
N GLU A 32 -11.19 -16.03 15.83
CA GLU A 32 -11.20 -16.92 17.01
C GLU A 32 -12.57 -17.04 17.67
N LYS A 33 -13.42 -16.03 17.51
CA LYS A 33 -14.78 -16.01 18.04
C LYS A 33 -15.79 -15.97 16.89
N ARG A 34 -17.03 -16.29 17.22
CA ARG A 34 -18.19 -16.36 16.30
C ARG A 34 -18.44 -15.08 15.46
N ARG A 35 -17.78 -13.95 15.78
CA ARG A 35 -17.81 -12.71 14.99
C ARG A 35 -16.38 -12.23 14.71
N PRO A 36 -16.04 -11.92 13.44
CA PRO A 36 -14.74 -11.36 13.09
C PRO A 36 -14.49 -10.04 13.83
N LYS A 37 -13.37 -9.93 14.52
CA LYS A 37 -12.96 -8.68 15.20
C LYS A 37 -11.72 -8.12 14.52
N THR A 38 -11.76 -6.84 14.15
CA THR A 38 -10.56 -6.15 13.66
C THR A 38 -9.57 -6.01 14.81
N VAL A 39 -8.44 -6.69 14.72
CA VAL A 39 -7.37 -6.66 15.73
C VAL A 39 -6.31 -5.62 15.41
N ALA A 40 -6.12 -5.26 14.13
CA ALA A 40 -5.26 -4.16 13.71
C ALA A 40 -5.79 -3.52 12.42
N SER A 41 -5.56 -2.23 12.27
CA SER A 41 -5.80 -1.49 11.03
C SER A 41 -4.65 -0.50 10.83
N PHE A 42 -4.27 -0.28 9.58
CA PHE A 42 -3.33 0.76 9.24
C PHE A 42 -3.49 1.22 7.79
N THR A 43 -3.15 2.48 7.57
CA THR A 43 -3.07 3.09 6.25
C THR A 43 -1.64 3.54 6.04
N THR A 44 -1.09 3.26 4.87
CA THR A 44 0.24 3.71 4.46
C THR A 44 0.20 4.17 3.01
N GLN A 45 1.17 4.98 2.63
CA GLN A 45 1.32 5.47 1.26
C GLN A 45 2.66 5.00 0.73
N ALA A 46 2.68 4.58 -0.53
CA ALA A 46 3.92 4.31 -1.24
C ALA A 46 3.90 5.01 -2.59
N PHE A 47 5.07 5.23 -3.16
CA PHE A 47 5.20 5.79 -4.48
C PHE A 47 6.13 4.95 -5.34
N GLY A 48 5.93 5.06 -6.64
CA GLY A 48 6.76 4.42 -7.66
C GLY A 48 6.97 5.37 -8.82
N MET A 49 8.16 5.30 -9.40
CA MET A 49 8.54 6.06 -10.59
C MET A 49 8.87 5.10 -11.72
N GLY A 50 8.42 5.42 -12.93
CA GLY A 50 8.71 4.61 -14.11
C GLY A 50 8.45 5.36 -15.43
N PRO A 51 8.93 4.82 -16.55
CA PRO A 51 8.83 5.46 -17.87
C PRO A 51 7.39 5.57 -18.40
N ASN A 52 6.47 4.82 -17.80
CA ASN A 52 5.04 4.91 -18.06
C ASN A 52 4.26 4.61 -16.77
N GLU A 53 2.98 4.99 -16.76
CA GLU A 53 2.08 4.85 -15.62
C GLU A 53 2.03 3.42 -15.08
N LYS A 54 1.92 2.42 -15.97
CA LYS A 54 1.85 1.00 -15.59
C LYS A 54 3.11 0.53 -14.86
N SER A 55 4.28 0.93 -15.34
CA SER A 55 5.56 0.60 -14.70
C SER A 55 5.74 1.33 -13.38
N ALA A 56 5.32 2.61 -13.30
CA ALA A 56 5.35 3.39 -12.09
C ALA A 56 4.42 2.80 -11.02
N ALA A 57 3.19 2.45 -11.40
CA ALA A 57 2.20 1.80 -10.55
C ALA A 57 2.68 0.44 -10.05
N LEU A 58 3.24 -0.41 -10.93
CA LEU A 58 3.80 -1.70 -10.52
C LEU A 58 4.91 -1.54 -9.48
N LYS A 59 5.80 -0.56 -9.68
CA LYS A 59 6.89 -0.27 -8.73
C LYS A 59 6.34 0.28 -7.42
N ALA A 60 5.34 1.15 -7.48
CA ALA A 60 4.65 1.70 -6.32
C ALA A 60 3.98 0.58 -5.50
N LEU A 61 3.31 -0.37 -6.18
CA LEU A 61 2.68 -1.54 -5.56
C LEU A 61 3.69 -2.50 -4.94
N LYS A 62 4.84 -2.75 -5.57
CA LYS A 62 5.90 -3.57 -4.96
C LYS A 62 6.46 -2.94 -3.69
N ASN A 63 6.74 -1.64 -3.73
CA ASN A 63 7.19 -0.89 -2.55
C ASN A 63 6.12 -0.90 -1.45
N ALA A 64 4.87 -0.65 -1.83
CA ALA A 64 3.72 -0.71 -0.94
C ALA A 64 3.59 -2.06 -0.23
N ALA A 65 3.69 -3.16 -0.97
CA ALA A 65 3.56 -4.50 -0.44
C ALA A 65 4.66 -4.80 0.59
N GLY A 66 5.91 -4.44 0.31
CA GLY A 66 7.03 -4.61 1.24
C GLY A 66 6.86 -3.83 2.54
N ILE A 67 6.50 -2.54 2.45
CA ILE A 67 6.23 -1.68 3.61
C ILE A 67 5.05 -2.23 4.42
N THR A 68 3.98 -2.64 3.74
CA THR A 68 2.77 -3.18 4.36
C THR A 68 3.07 -4.49 5.10
N ALA A 69 3.80 -5.41 4.49
CA ALA A 69 4.17 -6.68 5.11
C ALA A 69 5.03 -6.47 6.36
N LYS A 70 6.05 -5.59 6.29
CA LYS A 70 6.88 -5.25 7.44
C LYS A 70 6.05 -4.62 8.56
N THR A 71 5.26 -3.60 8.24
CA THR A 71 4.38 -2.92 9.20
C THR A 71 3.36 -3.87 9.81
N LEU A 72 2.85 -4.82 9.03
CA LEU A 72 1.93 -5.84 9.49
C LEU A 72 2.59 -6.76 10.53
N VAL A 73 3.77 -7.32 10.22
CA VAL A 73 4.52 -8.16 11.15
C VAL A 73 4.88 -7.40 12.41
N ASP A 74 5.36 -6.15 12.28
CA ASP A 74 5.68 -5.29 13.44
C ASP A 74 4.45 -5.05 14.33
N LYS A 75 3.28 -4.79 13.72
CA LYS A 75 2.03 -4.61 14.47
C LYS A 75 1.49 -5.90 15.09
N LEU A 76 1.73 -7.06 14.47
CA LEU A 76 1.35 -8.37 15.01
C LEU A 76 2.25 -8.75 16.18
N ASN A 77 3.57 -8.59 16.03
CA ASN A 77 4.56 -8.79 17.08
C ASN A 77 4.31 -7.88 18.28
N ALA A 78 4.04 -6.59 18.06
CA ALA A 78 3.72 -5.64 19.14
C ALA A 78 2.43 -6.00 19.91
N LYS A 79 1.56 -6.83 19.32
CA LYS A 79 0.35 -7.35 19.97
C LYS A 79 0.52 -8.75 20.56
N GLY A 80 1.71 -9.35 20.44
CA GLY A 80 1.99 -10.72 20.89
C GLY A 80 1.16 -11.76 20.14
N LEU A 81 0.83 -11.51 18.88
CA LEU A 81 0.02 -12.39 18.04
C LEU A 81 0.85 -13.34 17.16
N ASN A 82 2.17 -13.40 17.37
CA ASN A 82 3.13 -14.20 16.59
C ASN A 82 4.00 -15.03 17.53
#